data_AF-A0A814QSR0-F1
#
_entry.id   AF-A0A814QSR0-F1
#
_cell.length_a   1.000
_cell.length_b   1.000
_cell.length_c   1.000
_cell.angle_alpha   90.00
_cell.angle_beta   90.00
_cell.angle_gamma   90.00
#
_symmetry.space_group_name_H-M   'P 1'
#
loop_
_entity.id
_entity.type
_entity.pdbx_description
1 polymer ?
#
loop_
_entity_poly.entity_id
_entity_poly.type
_entity_poly.pdbx_seq_one_letter_code
_entity_poly.pdbx_strand_id
1 'polypeptide(L)'
;MKRRFGYRPYFKLSEINIAIKLELISSPPGHPLASGVTESSILRAAAEIGAIYVNKKWPKNLKQEPVFINGQMGDKYDLLRRYVAELLEKCDSFQFTELRSRIKQENQTQQFPVQEVKKFVKDHCITRSSRKGVLYCVKGTLVK
;
A
#
# COMPACT_ATOMS: atom_id res chain seq x y z
N MET A 1 13.50 7.42 4.13
CA MET A 1 12.19 6.78 3.88
C MET A 1 11.47 6.34 5.17
N LYS A 2 12.10 5.54 6.04
CA LYS A 2 11.51 5.03 7.30
C LYS A 2 10.89 6.11 8.22
N ARG A 3 11.58 7.23 8.46
CA ARG A 3 11.07 8.32 9.33
C ARG A 3 9.74 8.92 8.86
N ARG A 4 9.49 8.98 7.55
CA ARG A 4 8.36 9.70 6.96
C ARG A 4 7.23 8.77 6.52
N PHE A 5 7.56 7.54 6.11
CA PHE A 5 6.62 6.56 5.56
C PHE A 5 6.50 5.28 6.40
N GLY A 6 7.41 5.03 7.35
CA GLY A 6 7.42 3.81 8.16
C GLY A 6 6.19 3.63 9.06
N TYR A 7 5.48 4.72 9.38
CA TYR A 7 4.24 4.71 10.15
C TYR A 7 2.98 4.89 9.28
N ARG A 8 3.14 5.00 7.96
CA ARG A 8 2.02 5.10 7.03
C ARG A 8 1.67 3.70 6.53
N PRO A 9 0.38 3.28 6.60
CA PRO A 9 -0.05 1.96 6.12
C PRO A 9 0.05 1.84 4.60
N TYR A 10 -0.02 2.94 3.88
CA TYR A 10 0.13 3.03 2.43
C TYR A 10 0.66 4.41 2.02
N PHE A 11 1.34 4.48 0.88
CA PHE A 11 1.82 5.73 0.29
C PHE A 11 2.05 5.57 -1.21
N LYS A 12 1.92 6.66 -1.97
CA LYS A 12 2.08 6.67 -3.43
C LYS A 12 3.48 7.05 -3.86
N LEU A 13 3.85 6.70 -5.10
CA LEU A 13 5.11 7.13 -5.68
C LEU A 13 5.26 8.67 -5.75
N SER A 14 4.18 9.41 -6.07
CA SER A 14 4.17 10.89 -6.08
C SER A 14 4.45 11.46 -4.71
N GLU A 15 3.89 10.87 -3.64
CA GLU A 15 4.15 11.32 -2.28
C GLU A 15 5.63 11.16 -1.92
N ILE A 16 6.27 10.09 -2.38
CA ILE A 16 7.71 9.89 -2.23
C ILE A 16 8.48 10.95 -3.01
N ASN A 17 8.13 11.16 -4.28
CA ASN A 17 8.79 12.15 -5.13
C ASN A 17 8.66 13.58 -4.58
N ILE A 18 7.49 13.95 -4.07
CA ILE A 18 7.26 15.24 -3.40
C ILE A 18 8.11 15.31 -2.13
N ALA A 19 8.14 14.25 -1.32
CA ALA A 19 8.95 14.22 -0.11
C ALA A 19 10.46 14.35 -0.39
N ILE A 20 10.96 13.73 -1.45
CA ILE A 20 12.36 13.85 -1.90
C ILE A 20 12.65 15.29 -2.32
N LYS A 21 11.77 15.90 -3.13
CA LYS A 21 11.94 17.30 -3.56
C LYS A 21 11.97 18.27 -2.37
N LEU A 22 11.06 18.08 -1.41
CA LEU A 22 11.03 18.89 -0.20
C LEU A 22 12.30 18.72 0.64
N GLU A 23 12.78 17.49 0.79
CA GLU A 23 14.03 17.21 1.52
C GLU A 23 15.23 17.86 0.83
N LEU A 24 15.28 17.80 -0.50
CA LEU A 24 16.35 18.40 -1.30
C LEU A 24 16.41 19.92 -1.10
N ILE A 25 15.24 20.59 -1.06
CA ILE A 25 15.15 22.05 -0.83
C ILE A 25 15.73 22.43 0.54
N SER A 26 15.50 21.59 1.57
CA SER A 26 16.02 21.83 2.92
C SER A 26 17.45 21.33 3.15
N SER A 27 18.07 20.70 2.14
CA SER A 27 19.40 20.08 2.27
C SER A 27 20.53 21.04 1.87
N PRO A 28 21.72 20.92 2.47
CA PRO A 28 22.87 21.70 2.05
C PRO A 28 23.31 21.36 0.62
N PRO A 29 24.00 22.27 -0.08
CA PRO A 29 24.63 21.97 -1.37
C PRO A 29 25.55 20.74 -1.28
N GLY A 30 25.53 19.88 -2.31
CA GLY A 30 26.30 18.63 -2.34
C GLY A 30 25.64 17.44 -1.63
N HIS A 31 24.41 17.58 -1.14
CA HIS A 31 23.69 16.48 -0.52
C HIS A 31 23.50 15.29 -1.49
N PRO A 32 23.63 14.02 -1.06
CA PRO A 32 23.53 12.85 -1.94
C PRO A 32 22.21 12.72 -2.72
N LEU A 33 21.12 13.31 -2.23
CA LEU A 33 19.85 13.32 -2.99
C LEU A 33 19.93 14.19 -4.26
N ALA A 34 20.92 15.09 -4.37
CA ALA A 34 21.13 15.95 -5.53
C ALA A 34 21.70 15.20 -6.73
N SER A 35 22.34 14.04 -6.54
CA SER A 35 22.86 13.22 -7.65
C SER A 35 21.75 12.49 -8.44
N GLY A 36 20.49 12.71 -8.06
CA GLY A 36 19.33 12.10 -8.68
C GLY A 36 18.88 10.84 -7.95
N VAL A 37 17.57 10.72 -7.77
CA VAL A 37 16.92 9.54 -7.18
C VAL A 37 16.16 8.82 -8.28
N THR A 38 16.59 7.61 -8.60
CA THR A 38 15.92 6.75 -9.59
C THR A 38 14.72 6.05 -8.97
N GLU A 39 13.75 5.65 -9.80
CA GLU A 39 12.64 4.80 -9.34
C GLU A 39 13.15 3.48 -8.74
N SER A 40 14.20 2.87 -9.31
CA SER A 40 14.85 1.68 -8.75
C SER A 40 15.38 1.89 -7.32
N SER A 41 15.90 3.09 -7.02
CA SER A 41 16.37 3.44 -5.67
C SER A 41 15.19 3.59 -4.70
N ILE A 42 14.07 4.15 -5.17
CA ILE A 42 12.83 4.25 -4.39
C ILE A 42 12.27 2.86 -4.08
N LEU A 43 12.19 1.97 -5.07
CA LEU A 43 11.71 0.60 -4.90
C LEU A 43 12.56 -0.16 -3.88
N ARG A 44 13.90 -0.05 -3.98
CA ARG A 44 14.81 -0.68 -3.02
C ARG A 44 14.61 -0.15 -1.60
N ALA A 45 14.59 1.18 -1.43
CA ALA A 45 14.39 1.79 -0.12
C ALA A 45 13.00 1.47 0.48
N ALA A 46 11.98 1.30 -0.37
CA ALA A 46 10.65 0.88 0.06
C ALA A 46 10.64 -0.57 0.54
N ALA A 47 11.30 -1.47 -0.19
CA ALA A 47 11.46 -2.86 0.22
C ALA A 47 12.22 -2.99 1.55
N GLU A 48 13.27 -2.18 1.77
CA GLU A 48 14.05 -2.15 3.02
C GLU A 48 13.23 -1.77 4.25
N ILE A 49 12.13 -1.01 4.08
CA ILE A 49 11.20 -0.69 5.18
C ILE A 49 10.02 -1.66 5.24
N GLY A 50 10.06 -2.76 4.48
CA GLY A 50 9.02 -3.78 4.44
C GLY A 50 7.76 -3.36 3.68
N ALA A 51 7.86 -2.37 2.79
CA ALA A 51 6.75 -1.98 1.94
C ALA A 51 6.67 -2.87 0.68
N ILE A 52 5.45 -3.25 0.33
CA ILE A 52 5.11 -4.10 -0.81
C ILE A 52 4.63 -3.19 -1.94
N TYR A 53 5.28 -3.29 -3.10
CA TYR A 53 4.97 -2.47 -4.26
C TYR A 53 3.82 -3.07 -5.06
N VAL A 54 2.73 -2.31 -5.18
CA VAL A 54 1.54 -2.69 -5.96
C VAL A 54 1.45 -1.79 -7.18
N ASN A 55 1.85 -2.33 -8.33
CA ASN A 55 1.82 -1.64 -9.62
C ASN A 55 1.13 -2.51 -10.68
N LYS A 56 -0.20 -2.59 -10.59
CA LYS A 56 -1.00 -3.10 -11.69
C LYS A 56 -1.50 -1.96 -12.56
N LYS A 57 -1.57 -2.20 -13.87
CA LYS A 57 -2.33 -1.35 -14.79
C LYS A 57 -3.82 -1.63 -14.56
N TRP A 58 -4.42 -0.81 -13.70
CA TRP A 58 -5.87 -0.76 -13.48
C TRP A 58 -6.60 -0.43 -14.79
N PRO A 59 -7.90 -0.74 -14.94
CA PRO A 59 -8.62 -0.59 -16.21
C PRO A 59 -8.36 0.75 -16.89
N LYS A 60 -8.24 0.72 -18.23
CA LYS A 60 -7.69 1.75 -19.14
C LYS A 60 -8.20 3.19 -18.97
N ASN A 61 -9.25 3.39 -18.19
CA ASN A 61 -10.00 4.65 -18.09
C ASN A 61 -9.62 5.48 -16.85
N LEU A 62 -8.72 5.00 -15.99
CA LEU A 62 -8.29 5.70 -14.78
C LEU A 62 -6.80 6.01 -14.83
N LYS A 63 -6.42 7.28 -14.66
CA LYS A 63 -5.04 7.65 -14.31
C LYS A 63 -4.77 7.14 -12.90
N GLN A 64 -3.95 6.12 -12.76
CA GLN A 64 -3.59 5.57 -11.45
C GLN A 64 -2.10 5.54 -11.25
N GLU A 65 -1.73 5.53 -9.97
CA GLU A 65 -0.38 5.69 -9.51
C GLU A 65 0.05 4.45 -8.71
N PRO A 66 1.31 3.98 -8.85
CA PRO A 66 1.82 2.90 -8.02
C PRO A 66 1.71 3.21 -6.53
N VAL A 67 1.25 2.23 -5.76
CA VAL A 67 1.07 2.34 -4.31
C VAL A 67 1.98 1.35 -3.62
N PHE A 68 2.55 1.79 -2.51
CA PHE A 68 3.32 0.97 -1.58
C PHE A 68 2.44 0.68 -0.37
N ILE A 69 2.36 -0.58 0.03
CA ILE A 69 1.63 -1.03 1.23
C ILE A 69 2.67 -1.42 2.27
N ASN A 70 2.66 -0.80 3.45
CA ASN A 70 3.64 -1.09 4.49
C ASN A 70 3.27 -2.38 5.24
N GLY A 71 3.95 -3.49 4.94
CA GLY A 71 3.69 -4.80 5.54
C GLY A 71 4.44 -5.09 6.84
N GLN A 72 5.24 -4.13 7.33
CA GLN A 72 6.11 -4.26 8.51
C GLN A 72 6.13 -2.96 9.33
N MET A 73 4.97 -2.51 9.78
CA MET A 73 4.87 -1.36 10.69
C MET A 73 5.15 -1.76 12.15
N GLY A 74 5.11 -3.06 12.47
CA GLY A 74 5.24 -3.56 13.84
C GLY A 74 3.93 -3.47 14.64
N ASP A 75 2.79 -3.28 13.96
CA ASP A 75 1.47 -3.35 14.59
C ASP A 75 0.80 -4.72 14.35
N LYS A 76 -0.32 -4.96 15.03
CA LYS A 76 -1.07 -6.22 14.91
C LYS A 76 -1.72 -6.48 13.54
N TYR A 77 -1.75 -5.49 12.65
CA TYR A 77 -2.36 -5.54 11.32
C TYR A 77 -1.35 -5.78 10.19
N ASP A 78 -0.07 -5.97 10.49
CA ASP A 78 0.97 -6.27 9.48
C ASP A 78 0.55 -7.44 8.57
N LEU A 79 0.02 -8.52 9.15
CA LEU A 79 -0.49 -9.67 8.38
C LEU A 79 -1.66 -9.30 7.46
N LEU A 80 -2.60 -8.49 7.93
CA LEU A 80 -3.74 -8.05 7.10
C LEU A 80 -3.27 -7.20 5.92
N ARG A 81 -2.28 -6.31 6.13
CA ARG A 81 -1.69 -5.50 5.05
C ARG A 81 -1.00 -6.36 4.01
N ARG A 82 -0.30 -7.42 4.41
CA ARG A 82 0.31 -8.39 3.48
C ARG A 82 -0.72 -9.12 2.65
N TYR A 83 -1.78 -9.66 3.27
CA TYR A 83 -2.85 -10.34 2.52
C TYR A 83 -3.56 -9.43 1.54
N VAL A 84 -3.80 -8.17 1.92
CA VAL A 84 -4.35 -7.18 1.00
C VAL A 84 -3.40 -6.90 -0.16
N ALA A 85 -2.09 -6.77 0.10
CA ALA A 85 -1.11 -6.57 -0.96
C ALA A 85 -1.09 -7.73 -1.95
N GLU A 86 -1.10 -8.98 -1.49
CA GLU A 86 -1.15 -10.17 -2.34
C GLU A 86 -2.43 -10.25 -3.19
N LEU A 87 -3.57 -9.88 -2.61
CA LEU A 87 -4.82 -9.81 -3.37
C LEU A 87 -4.73 -8.75 -4.46
N LEU A 88 -4.12 -7.60 -4.15
CA LEU A 88 -3.97 -6.49 -5.08
C LEU A 88 -2.88 -6.72 -6.15
N GLU A 89 -1.93 -7.61 -5.91
CA GLU A 89 -1.03 -8.11 -6.94
C GLU A 89 -1.77 -8.95 -7.98
N LYS A 90 -2.84 -9.66 -7.58
CA LYS A 90 -3.63 -10.55 -8.46
C LYS A 90 -4.80 -9.84 -9.13
N CYS A 91 -5.51 -9.00 -8.39
CA CYS A 91 -6.69 -8.29 -8.86
C CYS A 91 -6.55 -6.80 -8.56
N ASP A 92 -7.21 -5.96 -9.35
CA ASP A 92 -7.24 -4.53 -9.06
C ASP A 92 -8.06 -4.28 -7.78
N SER A 93 -9.05 -5.09 -7.50
CA SER A 93 -9.86 -4.98 -6.29
C SER A 93 -10.25 -6.35 -5.79
N PHE A 94 -10.67 -6.42 -4.53
CA PHE A 94 -11.03 -7.67 -3.89
C PHE A 94 -12.37 -7.57 -3.18
N GLN A 95 -13.04 -8.70 -3.01
CA GLN A 95 -14.20 -8.82 -2.16
C GLN A 95 -13.80 -9.13 -0.71
N PHE A 96 -14.62 -8.70 0.25
CA PHE A 96 -14.38 -9.02 1.66
C PHE A 96 -14.30 -10.54 1.92
N THR A 97 -15.08 -11.31 1.17
CA THR A 97 -15.09 -12.78 1.19
C THR A 97 -13.74 -13.37 0.77
N GLU A 98 -13.09 -12.83 -0.26
CA GLU A 98 -11.77 -13.26 -0.72
C GLU A 98 -10.70 -13.01 0.34
N LEU A 99 -10.71 -11.82 0.96
CA LEU A 99 -9.81 -11.51 2.08
C LEU A 99 -10.03 -12.46 3.26
N ARG A 100 -11.29 -12.76 3.61
CA ARG A 100 -11.60 -13.71 4.67
C ARG A 100 -11.13 -15.13 4.35
N SER A 101 -11.31 -15.58 3.11
CA SER A 101 -10.82 -16.88 2.66
C SER A 101 -9.30 -16.96 2.73
N ARG A 102 -8.59 -15.89 2.31
CA ARG A 102 -7.13 -15.81 2.41
C ARG A 102 -6.65 -15.89 3.85
N ILE A 103 -7.26 -15.13 4.76
CA ILE A 103 -6.94 -15.17 6.19
C ILE A 103 -7.11 -16.58 6.76
N LYS A 104 -8.21 -17.28 6.41
CA LYS A 104 -8.47 -18.64 6.88
C LYS A 104 -7.49 -19.67 6.35
N GLN A 105 -7.01 -19.51 5.12
CA GLN A 105 -6.08 -20.45 4.49
C GLN A 105 -4.68 -20.38 5.11
N GLU A 106 -4.20 -19.18 5.45
CA GLU A 106 -2.82 -19.01 5.92
C GLU A 106 -2.67 -19.00 7.44
N ASN A 107 -3.69 -18.57 8.18
CA ASN A 107 -3.64 -18.51 9.64
C ASN A 107 -4.45 -19.63 10.28
N GLN A 108 -3.81 -20.77 10.57
CA GLN A 108 -4.35 -21.74 11.52
C GLN A 108 -4.23 -21.26 12.98
N THR A 109 -3.27 -20.37 13.28
CA THR A 109 -2.90 -19.95 14.65
C THR A 109 -3.39 -18.56 15.06
N GLN A 110 -3.51 -17.59 14.14
CA GLN A 110 -3.95 -16.23 14.48
C GLN A 110 -5.26 -15.86 13.76
N GLN A 111 -6.39 -16.05 14.45
CA GLN A 111 -7.70 -15.70 13.92
C GLN A 111 -8.04 -14.24 14.20
N PHE A 112 -8.20 -13.44 13.14
CA PHE A 112 -8.78 -12.11 13.26
C PHE A 112 -10.31 -12.21 13.38
N PRO A 113 -10.91 -11.64 14.45
CA PRO A 113 -12.36 -11.49 14.56
C PRO A 113 -12.94 -10.79 13.33
N VAL A 114 -14.12 -11.21 12.88
CA VAL A 114 -14.77 -10.63 11.68
C VAL A 114 -14.91 -9.11 11.80
N GLN A 115 -15.28 -8.62 12.98
CA GLN A 115 -15.45 -7.19 13.24
C GLN A 115 -14.13 -6.42 13.10
N GLU A 116 -13.02 -7.01 13.52
CA GLU A 116 -11.70 -6.39 13.40
C GLU A 116 -11.25 -6.30 11.94
N VAL A 117 -11.47 -7.35 11.14
CA VAL A 117 -11.18 -7.31 9.70
C VAL A 117 -12.07 -6.27 9.00
N LYS A 118 -13.35 -6.17 9.37
CA LYS A 118 -14.24 -5.13 8.83
C LYS A 118 -13.76 -3.72 9.18
N LYS A 119 -13.33 -3.51 10.43
CA LYS A 119 -12.76 -2.23 10.89
C LYS A 119 -11.51 -1.88 10.08
N PHE A 120 -10.58 -2.82 9.94
CA PHE A 120 -9.38 -2.65 9.14
C PHE A 120 -9.69 -2.25 7.69
N VAL A 121 -10.61 -2.96 7.02
CA VAL A 121 -11.01 -2.63 5.64
C VAL A 121 -11.65 -1.24 5.57
N LYS A 122 -12.48 -0.85 6.54
CA LYS A 122 -13.07 0.50 6.59
C LYS A 122 -12.00 1.59 6.76
N ASP A 123 -11.00 1.33 7.60
CA ASP A 123 -9.97 2.30 7.95
C ASP A 123 -8.90 2.44 6.86
N HIS A 124 -8.63 1.39 6.08
CA HIS A 124 -7.52 1.35 5.11
C HIS A 124 -7.93 1.18 3.65
N CYS A 125 -9.17 0.82 3.36
CA CYS A 125 -9.66 0.60 1.99
C CYS A 125 -10.75 1.61 1.59
N ILE A 126 -10.96 1.73 0.28
CA ILE A 126 -12.04 2.46 -0.37
C ILE A 126 -12.99 1.44 -0.97
N THR A 127 -14.28 1.66 -0.74
CA THR A 127 -15.36 0.85 -1.28
C THR A 127 -15.72 1.28 -2.70
N ARG A 128 -15.86 0.32 -3.61
CA ARG A 128 -16.36 0.50 -4.98
C ARG A 128 -17.58 -0.39 -5.18
N SER A 129 -18.68 0.18 -5.65
CA SER A 129 -19.83 -0.60 -6.09
C SER A 129 -19.56 -1.18 -7.47
N SER A 130 -19.83 -2.48 -7.63
CA SER A 130 -19.78 -3.20 -8.90
C SER A 130 -21.08 -3.97 -9.10
N ARG A 131 -21.39 -4.35 -10.34
CA ARG A 131 -22.56 -5.21 -10.67
C ARG A 131 -22.53 -6.55 -9.90
N LYS A 132 -21.34 -6.99 -9.49
CA LYS A 132 -21.12 -8.23 -8.72
C LYS A 132 -21.06 -8.03 -7.20
N GLY A 133 -21.40 -6.83 -6.71
CA GLY A 133 -21.38 -6.49 -5.29
C GLY A 133 -20.30 -5.46 -4.92
N VAL A 134 -19.91 -5.46 -3.66
CA VAL A 134 -19.02 -4.47 -3.07
C VAL A 134 -17.56 -4.92 -3.20
N LEU A 135 -16.75 -4.10 -3.87
CA LEU A 135 -15.30 -4.30 -4.05
C LEU A 135 -14.51 -3.32 -3.19
N TYR A 136 -13.33 -3.74 -2.76
CA TYR A 136 -12.43 -2.95 -1.93
C TYR A 136 -11.08 -2.78 -2.64
N CYS A 137 -10.49 -1.60 -2.46
CA CYS A 137 -9.14 -1.26 -2.92
C CYS A 137 -8.44 -0.43 -1.84
N VAL A 138 -7.11 -0.42 -1.78
CA VAL A 138 -6.40 0.36 -0.74
C VAL A 138 -6.55 1.86 -0.98
N LYS A 139 -6.69 2.62 0.10
CA LYS A 139 -6.73 4.09 0.01
C LYS A 139 -5.48 4.60 -0.71
N GLY A 140 -5.68 5.51 -1.67
CA GLY A 140 -4.61 6.07 -2.47
C GLY A 140 -4.39 5.43 -3.85
N THR A 141 -4.96 4.24 -4.14
CA THR A 141 -4.86 3.65 -5.49
C THR A 141 -5.71 4.40 -6.52
N LEU A 142 -6.83 4.99 -6.09
CA LEU A 142 -7.68 5.80 -6.95
C LEU A 142 -7.28 7.28 -6.89
N VAL A 143 -7.06 7.88 -8.06
CA VAL A 143 -6.98 9.34 -8.25
C VAL A 143 -8.29 9.76 -8.90
N LYS A 144 -8.98 10.76 -8.32
CA LYS A 144 -10.15 11.38 -8.96
C LYS A 144 -9.71 12.21 -10.16
#